data_AF-A0A497FKZ5-F1
#
_entry.id   AF-A0A497FKZ5-F1
#
_cell.length_a   1.000
_cell.length_b   1.000
_cell.length_c   1.000
_cell.angle_alpha   90.00
_cell.angle_beta   90.00
_cell.angle_gamma   90.00
#
_symmetry.space_group_name_H-M   'P 1'
#
loop_
_entity.id
_entity.type
_entity.pdbx_description
1 polymer ?
#
loop_
_entity_poly.entity_id
_entity_poly.type
_entity_poly.pdbx_seq_one_letter_code
_entity_poly.pdbx_strand_id
1 'polypeptide(L)'
;MGYKEQYVKVGDLTASSRNVNLKVKVLSVGEERTVTSRRDDSLHRVAEALIGDETGTILMTLWDDKIDLIREKEGSTIVLKNCYVGVFRNSMRLNIGRYGSVEETEEEIEEVNEENNISEKQVRSFRRGRSYPRYGRRRG
;
A
#
# COMPACT_ATOMS: atom_id res chain seq x y z
N MET A 1 -20.95 -17.41 16.68
CA MET A 1 -21.20 -16.00 16.34
C MET A 1 -20.22 -15.61 15.25
N GLY A 2 -20.62 -15.65 13.98
CA GLY A 2 -19.71 -15.38 12.86
C GLY A 2 -19.45 -13.88 12.76
N TYR A 3 -18.22 -13.43 12.98
CA TYR A 3 -17.84 -12.07 12.63
C TYR A 3 -17.68 -12.01 11.11
N LYS A 4 -18.49 -11.17 10.45
CA LYS A 4 -18.33 -10.87 9.04
C LYS A 4 -17.00 -10.11 8.91
N GLU A 5 -16.01 -10.70 8.23
CA GLU A 5 -14.75 -10.01 7.93
C GLU A 5 -15.09 -8.70 7.19
N GLN A 6 -14.68 -7.57 7.76
CA GLN A 6 -14.87 -6.27 7.12
C GLN A 6 -13.67 -5.97 6.22
N TYR A 7 -13.96 -5.85 4.93
CA TYR A 7 -13.00 -5.44 3.92
C TYR A 7 -13.09 -3.92 3.72
N VAL A 8 -11.94 -3.26 3.78
CA VAL A 8 -11.79 -1.84 3.49
C VAL A 8 -11.64 -1.66 1.98
N LYS A 9 -12.30 -0.65 1.43
CA LYS A 9 -12.20 -0.28 0.01
C LYS A 9 -10.92 0.49 -0.28
N VAL A 10 -10.38 0.31 -1.48
CA VAL A 10 -9.11 0.94 -1.89
C VAL A 10 -9.22 2.47 -1.84
N GLY A 11 -10.33 3.04 -2.31
CA GLY A 11 -10.58 4.47 -2.33
C GLY A 11 -10.62 5.14 -0.94
N ASP A 12 -10.92 4.36 0.11
CA ASP A 12 -11.01 4.83 1.49
C ASP A 12 -9.68 4.74 2.26
N LEU A 13 -8.64 4.16 1.63
CA LEU A 13 -7.33 4.06 2.26
C LEU A 13 -6.69 5.45 2.46
N THR A 14 -6.06 5.59 3.61
CA THR A 14 -5.32 6.80 4.00
C THR A 14 -3.89 6.44 4.37
N ALA A 15 -3.01 7.44 4.45
CA ALA A 15 -1.63 7.24 4.91
C ALA A 15 -1.53 6.68 6.35
N SER A 16 -2.62 6.69 7.12
CA SER A 16 -2.72 6.13 8.47
C SER A 16 -3.30 4.71 8.53
N SER A 17 -3.80 4.17 7.42
CA SER A 17 -4.47 2.87 7.40
C SER A 17 -3.51 1.73 7.77
N ARG A 18 -3.88 0.94 8.77
CA ARG A 18 -3.12 -0.20 9.32
C ARG A 18 -4.07 -1.31 9.72
N ASN A 19 -3.58 -2.55 9.69
CA ASN A 19 -4.35 -3.75 10.01
C ASN A 19 -5.67 -3.80 9.22
N VAL A 20 -5.59 -3.46 7.93
CA VAL A 20 -6.73 -3.46 7.02
C VAL A 20 -6.73 -4.74 6.19
N ASN A 21 -7.91 -5.28 5.96
CA ASN A 21 -8.13 -6.38 5.03
C ASN A 21 -8.81 -5.80 3.79
N LEU A 22 -8.39 -6.22 2.60
CA LEU A 22 -8.94 -5.76 1.34
C LEU A 22 -9.21 -6.94 0.42
N LYS A 23 -10.19 -6.77 -0.46
CA LYS A 23 -10.40 -7.62 -1.63
C LYS A 23 -10.08 -6.77 -2.85
N VAL A 24 -9.14 -7.21 -3.67
CA VAL A 24 -8.59 -6.43 -4.79
C VAL A 24 -8.33 -7.31 -5.99
N LYS A 25 -8.43 -6.74 -7.19
CA LYS A 25 -7.95 -7.34 -8.43
C LYS A 25 -6.50 -6.95 -8.64
N VAL A 26 -5.67 -7.89 -9.06
CA VAL A 26 -4.30 -7.61 -9.51
C VAL A 26 -4.36 -7.20 -10.97
N LEU A 27 -4.01 -5.94 -11.27
CA LEU A 27 -4.04 -5.42 -12.64
C LEU A 27 -2.74 -5.68 -13.37
N SER A 28 -1.60 -5.45 -12.71
CA SER A 28 -0.27 -5.71 -13.27
C SER A 28 0.80 -5.77 -12.20
N VAL A 29 1.88 -6.50 -12.46
CA VAL A 29 3.12 -6.46 -11.69
C VAL A 29 4.23 -5.88 -12.56
N GLY A 30 4.82 -4.78 -12.10
CA GLY A 30 5.92 -4.11 -12.79
C GLY A 30 7.23 -4.90 -12.75
N GLU A 31 8.25 -4.32 -13.39
CA GLU A 31 9.59 -4.88 -13.40
C GLU A 31 10.19 -4.95 -11.99
N GLU A 32 10.82 -6.09 -11.69
CA GLU A 32 11.59 -6.24 -10.45
C GLU A 32 12.97 -5.61 -10.58
N ARG A 33 13.43 -5.02 -9.48
CA ARG A 33 14.79 -4.51 -9.34
C ARG A 33 15.44 -5.06 -8.10
N THR A 34 16.76 -5.19 -8.14
CA THR A 34 17.55 -5.59 -6.98
C THR A 34 17.91 -4.39 -6.13
N VAL A 35 17.74 -4.50 -4.82
CA VAL A 35 18.18 -3.51 -3.84
C VAL A 35 19.06 -4.16 -2.79
N THR A 36 20.10 -3.46 -2.37
CA THR A 36 21.00 -3.92 -1.31
C THR A 36 20.51 -3.42 0.04
N SER A 37 20.37 -4.32 1.01
CA SER A 37 20.06 -3.98 2.39
C SER A 37 21.23 -3.25 3.03
N ARG A 38 20.95 -2.12 3.70
CA ARG A 38 21.98 -1.34 4.40
C ARG A 38 22.46 -1.95 5.71
N ARG A 39 21.82 -3.03 6.17
CA ARG A 39 22.11 -3.64 7.49
C ARG A 39 23.13 -4.76 7.40
N ASP A 40 23.08 -5.51 6.31
CA ASP A 40 23.76 -6.80 6.14
C ASP A 40 24.27 -7.02 4.71
N ASP A 41 24.18 -6.01 3.83
CA ASP A 41 24.58 -6.06 2.42
C ASP A 41 23.90 -7.18 1.60
N SER A 42 22.80 -7.75 2.12
CA SER A 42 22.01 -8.74 1.39
C SER A 42 21.31 -8.11 0.18
N LEU A 43 21.15 -8.91 -0.88
CA LEU A 43 20.39 -8.52 -2.06
C LEU A 43 18.94 -8.96 -1.90
N HIS A 44 18.01 -8.03 -2.12
CA HIS A 44 16.58 -8.28 -2.14
C HIS A 44 15.97 -7.84 -3.46
N ARG A 45 14.93 -8.54 -3.90
CA ARG A 45 14.13 -8.13 -5.07
C ARG A 45 12.97 -7.27 -4.60
N VAL A 46 12.68 -6.21 -5.35
CA VAL A 46 11.51 -5.36 -5.12
C VAL A 46 10.81 -5.06 -6.43
N ALA A 47 9.48 -5.17 -6.44
CA ALA A 47 8.61 -4.78 -7.53
C ALA A 47 7.42 -3.97 -7.00
N GLU A 48 6.73 -3.28 -7.89
CA GLU A 48 5.44 -2.65 -7.59
C GLU A 48 4.34 -3.33 -8.40
N ALA A 49 3.21 -3.62 -7.77
CA ALA A 49 2.02 -4.14 -8.44
C ALA A 49 0.89 -3.11 -8.38
N LEU A 50 0.19 -2.89 -9.49
CA LEU A 50 -1.03 -2.11 -9.52
C LEU A 50 -2.19 -3.05 -9.14
N ILE A 51 -2.88 -2.70 -8.06
CA ILE A 51 -4.04 -3.45 -7.56
C ILE A 51 -5.21 -2.47 -7.36
N GLY A 52 -6.44 -2.96 -7.43
CA GLY A 52 -7.60 -2.09 -7.25
C GLY A 52 -8.92 -2.81 -7.05
N ASP A 53 -9.94 -2.01 -6.74
CA ASP A 53 -11.34 -2.41 -6.67
C ASP A 53 -12.21 -1.36 -7.39
N GLU A 54 -13.53 -1.47 -7.26
CA GLU A 54 -14.46 -0.54 -7.91
C GLU A 54 -14.33 0.91 -7.40
N THR A 55 -13.63 1.12 -6.29
CA THR A 55 -13.46 2.43 -5.66
C THR A 55 -12.13 3.10 -6.00
N GLY A 56 -11.11 2.36 -6.45
CA GLY A 56 -9.83 2.94 -6.85
C GLY A 56 -8.70 1.95 -7.03
N THR A 57 -7.52 2.46 -7.37
CA THR A 57 -6.27 1.69 -7.48
C THR A 57 -5.20 2.19 -6.53
N ILE A 58 -4.31 1.29 -6.10
CA ILE A 58 -3.12 1.60 -5.31
C ILE A 58 -1.95 0.73 -5.78
N LEU A 59 -0.75 1.29 -5.76
CA LEU A 59 0.49 0.54 -5.93
C LEU A 59 0.84 -0.22 -4.64
N MET A 60 1.12 -1.51 -4.78
CA MET A 60 1.54 -2.40 -3.71
C MET A 60 3.03 -2.69 -3.84
N THR A 61 3.79 -2.59 -2.75
CA THR A 61 5.22 -2.93 -2.74
C THR A 61 5.39 -4.42 -2.44
N LEU A 62 6.07 -5.13 -3.35
CA LEU A 62 6.34 -6.56 -3.27
C LEU A 62 7.83 -6.81 -3.05
N TRP A 63 8.15 -7.79 -2.22
CA TRP A 63 9.51 -8.17 -1.87
C TRP A 63 9.73 -9.66 -2.11
N ASP A 64 10.88 -9.99 -2.69
CA ASP A 64 11.37 -11.36 -2.86
C ASP A 64 10.27 -12.29 -3.42
N ASP A 65 9.98 -13.41 -2.76
CA ASP A 65 9.03 -14.44 -3.23
C ASP A 65 7.59 -13.93 -3.42
N LYS A 66 7.24 -12.81 -2.79
CA LYS A 66 5.91 -12.19 -2.99
C LYS A 66 5.74 -11.59 -4.38
N ILE A 67 6.84 -11.33 -5.09
CA ILE A 67 6.80 -10.85 -6.48
C ILE A 67 6.22 -11.94 -7.36
N ASP A 68 6.81 -13.13 -7.31
CA ASP A 68 6.38 -14.28 -8.11
C ASP A 68 4.96 -14.71 -7.73
N LEU A 69 4.64 -14.76 -6.42
CA LEU A 69 3.30 -15.07 -5.92
C LEU A 69 2.21 -14.16 -6.49
N ILE A 70 2.44 -12.84 -6.51
CA ILE A 70 1.43 -11.89 -7.01
C ILE A 70 1.39 -11.85 -8.54
N ARG A 71 2.53 -12.07 -9.20
CA ARG A 71 2.62 -12.14 -10.66
C ARG A 71 1.79 -13.30 -11.23
N GLU A 72 1.80 -14.45 -10.56
CA GLU A 72 0.92 -15.57 -10.92
C GLU A 72 -0.58 -15.28 -10.73
N LYS A 73 -0.93 -14.22 -9.99
CA LYS A 73 -2.30 -13.79 -9.72
C LYS A 73 -2.73 -12.58 -10.55
N GLU A 74 -1.94 -12.14 -11.52
CA GLU A 74 -2.35 -11.08 -12.45
C GLU A 74 -3.69 -11.42 -13.13
N GLY A 75 -4.57 -10.42 -13.22
CA GLY A 75 -5.94 -10.56 -13.72
C GLY A 75 -6.93 -11.17 -12.72
N SER A 76 -6.46 -11.79 -11.64
CA SER A 76 -7.30 -12.46 -10.65
C SER A 76 -7.68 -11.56 -9.47
N THR A 77 -8.76 -11.92 -8.78
CA THR A 77 -9.15 -11.27 -7.52
C THR A 77 -8.57 -12.03 -6.33
N ILE A 78 -7.97 -11.29 -5.40
CA ILE A 78 -7.32 -11.82 -4.20
C ILE A 78 -7.80 -11.08 -2.96
N VAL A 79 -7.70 -11.75 -1.82
CA VAL A 79 -7.88 -11.16 -0.50
C VAL A 79 -6.52 -10.91 0.14
N LEU A 80 -6.30 -9.67 0.55
CA LEU A 80 -5.12 -9.24 1.28
C LEU A 80 -5.48 -9.01 2.75
N LYS A 81 -4.78 -9.65 3.68
CA LYS A 81 -5.04 -9.50 5.12
C LYS A 81 -3.90 -8.83 5.85
N ASN A 82 -4.25 -8.09 6.91
CA ASN A 82 -3.32 -7.37 7.78
C ASN A 82 -2.33 -6.50 6.99
N CYS A 83 -2.88 -5.71 6.07
CA CYS A 83 -2.15 -4.74 5.28
C CYS A 83 -2.01 -3.41 6.01
N TYR A 84 -1.08 -2.60 5.52
CA TYR A 84 -0.92 -1.22 5.94
C TYR A 84 -0.50 -0.34 4.76
N VAL A 85 -0.82 0.94 4.86
CA VAL A 85 -0.37 1.95 3.91
C VAL A 85 0.94 2.56 4.42
N GLY A 86 1.98 2.48 3.60
CA GLY A 86 3.22 3.22 3.76
C GLY A 86 3.24 4.43 2.84
N VAL A 87 4.08 5.43 3.16
CA VAL A 87 4.34 6.57 2.27
C VAL A 87 5.78 6.51 1.83
N PHE A 88 6.00 6.37 0.53
CA PHE A 88 7.31 6.40 -0.10
C PHE A 88 7.36 7.57 -1.07
N ARG A 89 8.33 8.49 -0.89
CA ARG A 89 8.49 9.70 -1.73
C ARG A 89 7.17 10.47 -1.94
N ASN A 90 6.43 10.71 -0.85
CA ASN A 90 5.12 11.39 -0.81
C ASN A 90 3.97 10.67 -1.53
N SER A 91 4.15 9.40 -1.87
CA SER A 91 3.19 8.58 -2.61
C SER A 91 2.80 7.37 -1.76
N MET A 92 1.50 7.06 -1.69
CA MET A 92 1.00 5.96 -0.86
C MET A 92 1.28 4.61 -1.51
N ARG A 93 1.68 3.61 -0.71
CA ARG A 93 1.89 2.22 -1.13
C ARG A 93 1.25 1.25 -0.17
N LEU A 94 0.53 0.26 -0.68
CA LEU A 94 0.06 -0.86 0.14
C LEU A 94 1.21 -1.82 0.43
N ASN A 95 1.27 -2.32 1.66
CA ASN A 95 2.23 -3.31 2.10
C ASN A 95 1.51 -4.41 2.89
N ILE A 96 1.96 -5.66 2.75
CA ILE A 96 1.50 -6.76 3.61
C ILE A 96 2.26 -6.68 4.93
N GLY A 97 1.55 -6.69 6.06
CA GLY A 97 2.14 -6.70 7.38
C GLY A 97 2.91 -8.00 7.67
N ARG A 98 3.65 -8.03 8.78
CA ARG A 98 4.44 -9.20 9.21
C ARG A 98 3.60 -10.49 9.31
N TYR A 99 2.35 -10.35 9.74
CA TYR A 99 1.39 -11.46 9.88
C TYR A 99 0.25 -11.34 8.85
N GLY A 100 0.53 -10.70 7.72
CA GLY A 100 -0.43 -10.60 6.63
C GLY A 100 -0.30 -11.73 5.63
N SER A 101 -1.40 -12.02 4.94
CA SER A 101 -1.53 -13.10 3.98
C SER A 101 -2.14 -12.60 2.67
N VAL A 102 -1.92 -13.40 1.63
CA VAL A 102 -2.62 -13.32 0.34
C VAL A 102 -3.46 -14.59 0.25
N GLU A 103 -4.75 -14.45 0.00
CA GLU A 103 -5.70 -15.56 -0.11
C GLU A 103 -6.45 -15.45 -1.45
N GLU A 104 -6.77 -16.59 -2.03
CA GLU A 104 -7.63 -16.66 -3.22
C GLU A 104 -9.10 -16.50 -2.82
N THR A 105 -9.92 -16.03 -3.75
CA THR A 105 -11.36 -15.85 -3.54
C THR A 105 -12.11 -16.20 -4.82
N GLU A 106 -13.28 -16.81 -4.67
CA GLU A 106 -14.21 -17.07 -5.78
C GLU A 106 -14.99 -15.80 -6.17
N GLU A 107 -15.04 -14.80 -5.28
CA GLU A 107 -15.66 -13.51 -5.59
C GLU A 107 -14.74 -12.68 -6.49
N GLU A 108 -15.19 -12.40 -7.71
CA GLU A 108 -14.46 -11.61 -8.70
C GLU A 108 -14.83 -10.13 -8.66
N ILE A 109 -13.83 -9.28 -8.85
CA ILE A 109 -14.01 -7.86 -9.16
C ILE A 109 -14.02 -7.71 -10.68
N GLU A 110 -15.20 -7.41 -11.23
CA GLU A 110 -15.39 -7.22 -12.67
C GLU A 110 -14.76 -5.91 -13.14
N GLU A 111 -15.11 -4.80 -12.49
CA GLU A 111 -14.67 -3.45 -12.83
C GLU A 111 -13.75 -2.87 -11.75
N VAL A 112 -12.66 -2.25 -12.19
CA VAL A 112 -11.72 -1.54 -11.32
C VAL A 112 -11.68 -0.07 -11.73
N ASN A 113 -11.80 0.83 -10.75
CA ASN A 113 -11.72 2.26 -11.00
C ASN A 113 -10.25 2.70 -11.09
N GLU A 114 -9.68 2.61 -12.29
CA GLU A 114 -8.30 3.01 -12.55
C GLU A 114 -8.09 4.54 -12.53
N GLU A 115 -9.15 5.34 -12.73
CA GLU A 115 -9.09 6.80 -12.68
C GLU A 115 -8.79 7.32 -11.27
N ASN A 116 -9.21 6.58 -10.23
CA ASN A 116 -8.94 6.92 -8.84
C ASN A 116 -7.69 6.22 -8.30
N ASN A 117 -6.53 6.53 -8.86
CA ASN A 117 -5.24 6.04 -8.34
C ASN A 117 -4.82 6.80 -7.07
N ILE A 118 -5.03 6.18 -5.91
CA ILE A 118 -4.72 6.80 -4.62
C ILE A 118 -3.21 6.87 -4.34
N SER A 119 -2.38 6.13 -5.06
CA SER A 119 -0.93 6.29 -4.98
C SER A 119 -0.46 7.64 -5.54
N GLU A 120 -1.14 8.17 -6.55
CA GLU A 120 -0.78 9.44 -7.18
C GLU A 120 -1.28 10.66 -6.40
N LYS A 121 -2.23 10.46 -5.47
CA LYS A 121 -2.70 11.51 -4.58
C LYS A 121 -1.53 12.00 -3.74
N GLN A 122 -1.11 13.24 -3.95
CA GLN A 122 -0.05 13.86 -3.16
C GLN A 122 -0.44 13.85 -1.69
N VAL A 123 0.25 13.04 -0.89
CA VAL A 123 0.16 13.14 0.56
C VAL A 123 0.78 14.48 0.90
N ARG A 124 -0.05 15.49 1.17
CA ARG A 124 0.43 16.80 1.61
C ARG A 124 1.35 16.54 2.79
N SER A 125 2.65 16.68 2.56
CA SER A 125 3.62 16.70 3.63
C SER A 125 3.13 17.81 4.54
N PHE A 126 2.65 17.47 5.74
CA PHE A 126 2.60 18.43 6.82
C PHE A 126 4.06 18.81 7.04
N ARG A 127 4.56 19.78 6.25
CA ARG A 127 5.68 20.62 6.63
C ARG A 127 5.24 21.12 7.99
N ARG A 128 5.81 20.53 9.04
CA ARG A 128 5.64 21.00 10.40
C ARG A 128 6.15 22.43 10.37
N GLY A 129 5.26 23.38 10.13
CA GLY A 129 5.46 24.78 10.44
C GLY A 129 5.47 24.89 11.96
N ARG A 130 6.49 24.35 12.62
CA ARG A 130 6.88 24.79 13.95
C ARG A 130 7.62 26.12 13.77
N SER A 131 6.87 27.14 13.38
CA SER A 131 7.27 28.51 13.68
C SER A 131 6.94 28.69 15.15
N TYR A 132 7.88 28.34 16.03
CA TYR A 132 7.81 28.83 17.41
C TYR A 132 8.01 30.33 17.35
N PRO A 133 7.08 31.16 17.85
CA PRO A 133 7.36 32.57 18.07
C PRO A 133 8.53 32.62 19.06
N ARG A 134 9.70 33.06 18.59
CA ARG A 134 10.78 33.52 19.47
C ARG A 134 10.19 34.70 20.25
N TYR A 135 9.68 34.43 21.45
CA TYR A 135 9.42 35.48 22.42
C TYR A 135 10.76 36.22 22.63
N GLY A 136 10.79 37.45 22.15
CA GLY A 136 11.92 38.34 22.33
C GLY A 136 12.22 38.48 23.82
N ARG A 137 13.47 38.19 24.19
CA ARG A 137 14.01 38.67 25.46
C ARG A 137 13.99 40.20 25.41
N ARG A 138 13.09 40.79 26.20
CA ARG A 138 13.17 42.18 26.65
C ARG A 138 13.10 42.16 28.17
N ARG A 139 13.89 43.05 28.79
CA ARG A 139 14.13 43.30 30.23
C ARG A 139 15.35 42.55 30.79
N GLY A 140 16.28 43.22 31.44
CA GLY A 140 16.44 44.62 31.80
C GLY A 140 17.84 44.85 32.33
#